data_AF-A0A167YB47-F1
#
_entry.id   AF-A0A167YB47-F1
#
_cell.length_a   1.000
_cell.length_b   1.000
_cell.length_c   1.000
_cell.angle_alpha   90.00
_cell.angle_beta   90.00
_cell.angle_gamma   90.00
#
_symmetry.space_group_name_H-M   'P 1'
#
loop_
_entity.id
_entity.type
_entity.pdbx_description
1 polymer ?
#
loop_
_entity_poly.entity_id
_entity_poly.type
_entity_poly.pdbx_seq_one_letter_code
_entity_poly.pdbx_strand_id
1 'polypeptide(L)'
;MAEMARLNELTAQIAQMHQQMDYWRGQERRTAAMLEAAMADMAGYTRRGRLPDPVVSAAVNNHSIALNRIRANMESLQRRRTAAEGEHRALAQRIRGRG
;
A
#
# COMPACT_ATOMS: atom_id res chain seq x y z
N MET A 1 -14.16 -14.35 29.06
CA MET A 1 -12.73 -13.94 28.97
C MET A 1 -12.14 -14.17 27.57
N ALA A 2 -12.27 -15.36 26.96
CA ALA A 2 -11.70 -15.66 25.64
C ALA A 2 -12.16 -14.74 24.49
N GLU A 3 -13.44 -14.35 24.46
CA GLU A 3 -13.97 -13.43 23.43
C GLU A 3 -13.36 -12.02 23.52
N MET A 4 -13.10 -11.53 24.73
CA MET A 4 -12.46 -10.23 24.95
C MET A 4 -10.98 -10.26 24.53
N ALA A 5 -10.28 -11.37 24.80
CA ALA A 5 -8.90 -11.56 24.34
C ALA A 5 -8.81 -11.56 22.81
N ARG A 6 -9.73 -12.27 22.13
CA ARG A 6 -9.82 -12.27 20.66
C ARG A 6 -10.15 -10.88 20.10
N LEU A 7 -10.99 -10.11 20.79
CA LEU A 7 -11.29 -8.74 20.40
C LEU A 7 -10.05 -7.85 20.46
N ASN A 8 -9.29 -7.92 21.55
CA ASN A 8 -8.03 -7.17 21.70
C ASN A 8 -7.00 -7.58 20.64
N GLU A 9 -6.91 -8.87 20.31
CA GLU A 9 -6.04 -9.35 19.24
C GLU A 9 -6.43 -8.76 17.87
N LEU A 10 -7.73 -8.78 17.53
CA LEU A 10 -8.23 -8.15 16.31
C LEU A 10 -7.96 -6.64 16.27
N THR A 11 -8.12 -5.93 17.40
CA THR A 11 -7.77 -4.51 17.50
C THR A 11 -6.29 -4.28 17.19
N ALA A 12 -5.39 -5.10 17.77
CA ALA A 12 -3.96 -5.01 17.51
C ALA A 12 -3.61 -5.30 16.05
N GLN A 13 -4.23 -6.32 15.44
CA GLN A 13 -4.04 -6.65 14.02
C GLN A 13 -4.51 -5.52 13.10
N ILE A 14 -5.66 -4.90 13.39
CA ILE A 14 -6.17 -3.75 12.64
C ILE A 14 -5.20 -2.57 12.73
N ALA A 15 -4.70 -2.27 13.94
CA ALA A 15 -3.72 -1.20 14.14
C ALA A 15 -2.41 -1.45 13.38
N GLN A 16 -1.90 -2.69 13.39
CA GLN A 16 -0.72 -3.07 12.60
C GLN A 16 -0.95 -2.91 11.09
N MET A 17 -2.12 -3.31 10.58
CA MET A 17 -2.46 -3.11 9.17
C MET A 17 -2.53 -1.64 8.79
N HIS A 18 -3.04 -0.77 9.66
CA HIS A 18 -3.00 0.68 9.47
C HIS A 18 -1.57 1.21 9.33
N GLN A 19 -0.67 0.83 10.24
CA GLN A 19 0.73 1.24 10.18
C GLN A 19 1.42 0.76 8.90
N GLN A 20 1.15 -0.47 8.47
CA GLN A 20 1.68 -1.00 7.20
C GLN A 20 1.15 -0.23 5.99
N MET A 21 -0.14 0.13 5.99
CA MET A 21 -0.71 0.95 4.92
C MET A 21 -0.07 2.35 4.86
N ASP A 22 0.18 2.99 6.00
CA ASP A 22 0.82 4.31 6.02
C ASP A 22 2.27 4.24 5.54
N TYR A 23 2.99 3.17 5.89
CA TYR A 23 4.30 2.87 5.32
C TYR A 23 4.24 2.75 3.79
N TRP A 24 3.31 1.95 3.25
CA TRP A 24 3.18 1.74 1.81
C TRP A 24 2.73 3.00 1.07
N ARG A 25 1.89 3.86 1.66
CA ARG A 25 1.57 5.19 1.11
C ARG A 25 2.80 6.09 1.03
N GLY A 26 3.68 6.00 2.03
CA GLY A 26 4.99 6.66 2.01
C GLY A 26 5.84 6.18 0.83
N GLN A 27 5.93 4.87 0.63
CA GLN A 27 6.67 4.28 -0.49
C GLN A 27 6.04 4.63 -1.84
N GLU A 28 4.71 4.59 -1.97
CA GLU A 28 4.00 4.93 -3.19
C GLU A 28 4.35 6.34 -3.66
N ARG A 29 4.29 7.34 -2.78
CA ARG A 29 4.64 8.72 -3.10
C ARG A 29 6.10 8.86 -3.54
N ARG A 30 7.03 8.18 -2.87
CA ARG A 30 8.46 8.20 -3.24
C ARG A 30 8.69 7.56 -4.60
N THR A 31 8.11 6.39 -4.86
CA THR A 31 8.25 5.68 -6.14
C THR A 31 7.57 6.45 -7.28
N ALA A 32 6.43 7.08 -7.04
CA ALA A 32 5.78 7.95 -8.02
C ALA A 32 6.67 9.15 -8.39
N ALA A 33 7.27 9.82 -7.40
CA ALA A 33 8.20 10.92 -7.66
C ALA A 33 9.44 10.47 -8.45
N MET A 34 9.99 9.29 -8.15
CA MET A 34 11.11 8.71 -8.93
C MET A 34 10.71 8.37 -10.36
N LEU A 35 9.49 7.85 -10.56
CA LEU A 35 8.95 7.58 -11.89
C LEU A 35 8.78 8.88 -12.69
N GLU A 36 8.21 9.92 -12.08
CA GLU A 36 8.03 11.23 -12.70
C GLU A 36 9.37 11.85 -13.12
N ALA A 37 10.40 11.76 -12.26
CA ALA A 37 11.74 12.22 -12.59
C ALA A 37 12.33 11.46 -13.78
N ALA A 38 12.26 10.12 -13.77
CA ALA A 38 12.76 9.29 -14.87
C ALA A 38 12.01 9.56 -16.20
N MET A 39 10.70 9.80 -16.14
CA MET A 39 9.90 10.18 -17.31
C MET A 39 10.26 11.57 -17.83
N ALA A 40 10.55 12.53 -16.94
CA ALA A 40 11.00 13.87 -17.33
C ALA A 40 12.36 13.81 -18.04
N ASP A 41 13.30 13.02 -17.52
CA ASP A 41 14.59 12.78 -18.16
C ASP A 41 14.40 12.16 -19.54
N MET A 42 13.57 11.10 -19.65
CA MET A 42 13.26 10.44 -20.91
C MET A 42 12.67 11.42 -21.94
N ALA A 43 11.74 12.28 -21.53
CA ALA A 43 11.16 13.32 -22.38
C ALA A 43 12.20 14.34 -22.86
N GLY A 44 13.24 14.62 -22.06
CA GLY A 44 14.36 15.47 -22.44
C GLY A 44 15.16 14.92 -23.63
N TYR A 45 15.36 13.61 -23.71
CA TYR A 45 16.00 12.96 -24.85
C TYR A 45 15.12 13.04 -26.11
N THR A 46 13.84 12.71 -25.97
CA THR A 46 12.87 12.77 -27.08
C THR A 46 12.77 14.17 -27.68
N ARG A 47 12.70 15.21 -26.84
CA ARG A 47 12.67 16.62 -27.31
C ARG A 47 13.92 17.02 -28.09
N ARG A 48 15.08 16.41 -27.79
CA ARG A 48 16.34 16.66 -28.49
C ARG A 48 16.54 15.75 -29.72
N GLY A 49 15.54 14.93 -30.07
CA GLY A 49 15.63 13.96 -31.15
C GLY A 49 16.67 12.85 -30.89
N ARG A 50 16.99 12.59 -29.61
CA ARG A 50 17.96 11.57 -29.20
C ARG A 50 17.24 10.36 -28.63
N LEU A 51 17.84 9.18 -28.82
CA LEU A 51 17.42 7.99 -28.10
C LEU A 51 17.72 8.17 -26.60
N PRO A 52 16.77 7.83 -25.71
CA PRO A 52 17.02 7.84 -24.27
C PRO A 52 18.16 6.90 -23.90
N ASP A 53 18.94 7.28 -22.89
CA ASP A 53 19.90 6.38 -22.29
C ASP A 53 19.19 5.09 -21.81
N PRO A 54 19.74 3.89 -22.08
CA PRO A 54 19.19 2.64 -21.58
C PRO A 54 18.93 2.63 -20.07
N VAL A 55 19.75 3.34 -19.28
CA VAL A 55 19.57 3.48 -17.83
C VAL A 55 18.29 4.24 -17.50
N VAL A 56 17.99 5.33 -18.22
CA VAL A 56 16.75 6.11 -18.03
C VAL A 56 15.53 5.27 -18.40
N SER A 57 15.60 4.55 -19.53
CA SER A 57 14.51 3.66 -19.97
C SER A 57 14.25 2.54 -18.95
N ALA A 58 15.32 1.94 -18.43
CA ALA A 58 15.23 0.92 -17.37
C ALA A 58 14.66 1.50 -16.07
N ALA A 59 15.03 2.72 -15.69
CA ALA A 59 14.50 3.40 -14.51
C ALA A 59 12.97 3.61 -14.61
N VAL A 60 12.47 4.12 -15.74
CA VAL A 60 11.02 4.28 -15.97
C VAL A 60 10.29 2.94 -15.81
N ASN A 61 10.79 1.89 -16.45
CA ASN A 61 10.18 0.56 -16.35
C ASN A 61 10.20 0.02 -14.91
N ASN A 62 11.34 0.10 -14.23
CA ASN A 62 11.51 -0.40 -12.88
C ASN A 62 10.62 0.33 -11.87
N HIS A 63 10.55 1.67 -11.94
CA HIS A 63 9.69 2.45 -11.06
C HIS A 63 8.21 2.23 -11.34
N SER A 64 7.81 2.03 -12.60
CA SER A 64 6.44 1.65 -12.97
C SER A 64 6.04 0.29 -12.37
N ILE A 65 6.90 -0.72 -12.52
CA ILE A 65 6.68 -2.05 -11.94
C ILE A 65 6.60 -1.98 -10.41
N ALA A 66 7.52 -1.24 -9.77
CA ALA A 66 7.53 -1.06 -8.33
C ALA A 66 6.24 -0.38 -7.84
N LEU A 67 5.77 0.67 -8.53
CA LEU A 67 4.55 1.38 -8.18
C LEU A 67 3.32 0.46 -8.26
N ASN A 68 3.22 -0.36 -9.31
CA ASN A 68 2.14 -1.34 -9.45
C ASN A 68 2.15 -2.38 -8.32
N ARG A 69 3.34 -2.87 -7.92
CA ARG A 69 3.47 -3.80 -6.79
C ARG A 69 3.05 -3.16 -5.47
N ILE A 70 3.44 -1.91 -5.23
CA ILE A 70 3.04 -1.17 -4.02
C ILE A 70 1.51 -1.05 -3.96
N ARG A 71 0.86 -0.67 -5.07
CA ARG A 71 -0.59 -0.55 -5.16
C ARG A 71 -1.30 -1.89 -4.93
N ALA A 72 -0.82 -2.97 -5.53
CA ALA A 72 -1.36 -4.31 -5.30
C ALA A 72 -1.25 -4.74 -3.82
N ASN A 73 -0.12 -4.44 -3.16
CA ASN A 73 0.06 -4.71 -1.73
C ASN A 73 -0.90 -3.88 -0.87
N MET A 74 -1.08 -2.60 -1.20
CA MET A 74 -2.03 -1.71 -0.55
C MET A 74 -3.47 -2.20 -0.65
N GLU A 75 -3.90 -2.64 -1.84
CA GLU A 75 -5.23 -3.22 -2.03
C GLU A 75 -5.42 -4.50 -1.21
N SER A 76 -4.41 -5.37 -1.18
CA SER A 76 -4.44 -6.59 -0.37
C SER A 76 -4.59 -6.28 1.12
N LEU A 77 -3.82 -5.32 1.63
CA LEU A 77 -3.92 -4.86 3.02
C LEU A 77 -5.29 -4.24 3.32
N GLN A 78 -5.83 -3.43 2.41
CA GLN A 78 -7.14 -2.82 2.55
C GLN A 78 -8.24 -3.90 2.64
N ARG A 79 -8.18 -4.94 1.79
CA ARG A 79 -9.13 -6.07 1.85
C ARG A 79 -9.06 -6.81 3.20
N ARG A 80 -7.85 -7.13 3.66
CA ARG A 80 -7.63 -7.79 4.95
C ARG A 80 -8.11 -6.96 6.13
N ARG A 81 -7.88 -5.64 6.09
CA ARG A 81 -8.36 -4.71 7.10
C ARG A 81 -9.89 -4.68 7.16
N THR A 82 -10.56 -4.55 6.02
CA THR A 82 -12.03 -4.56 5.95
C THR A 82 -12.60 -5.86 6.52
N ALA A 83 -11.99 -7.01 6.22
CA ALA A 83 -12.41 -8.30 6.78
C ALA A 83 -12.24 -8.34 8.31
N ALA A 84 -11.08 -7.94 8.82
CA ALA A 84 -10.80 -7.91 10.25
C ALA A 84 -11.72 -6.91 11.01
N GLU A 85 -12.01 -5.75 10.42
CA GLU A 85 -12.97 -4.79 10.96
C GLU A 85 -14.39 -5.39 11.04
N GLY A 86 -14.81 -6.14 10.01
CA GLY A 86 -16.08 -6.86 10.00
C GLY A 86 -16.18 -7.88 11.13
N GLU A 87 -15.14 -8.71 11.28
CA GLU A 87 -15.04 -9.69 12.37
C GLU A 87 -15.04 -9.02 13.75
N HIS A 88 -14.27 -7.94 13.90
CA HIS A 88 -14.19 -7.18 15.14
C HIS A 88 -15.56 -6.60 15.52
N ARG A 89 -16.29 -5.99 14.59
CA ARG A 89 -17.65 -5.46 14.82
C ARG A 89 -18.62 -6.56 15.22
N ALA A 90 -18.60 -7.70 14.52
CA ALA A 90 -19.48 -8.84 14.81
C ALA A 90 -19.18 -9.46 16.18
N LEU A 91 -17.91 -9.50 16.61
CA LEU A 91 -17.53 -9.99 17.93
C LEU A 91 -17.90 -8.98 19.03
N ALA A 92 -17.66 -7.68 18.80
CA ALA A 92 -18.03 -6.62 19.74
C ALA A 92 -19.53 -6.61 20.05
N GLN A 93 -20.37 -6.77 19.02
CA GLN A 93 -21.83 -6.86 19.18
C GLN A 93 -22.25 -8.07 20.00
N ARG A 94 -21.65 -9.24 19.76
CA ARG A 94 -21.93 -10.47 20.53
C ARG A 94 -21.58 -10.34 22.01
N ILE A 95 -20.47 -9.70 22.32
CA ILE A 95 -20.06 -9.45 23.72
C ILE A 95 -21.05 -8.48 24.39
N ARG A 96 -21.43 -7.39 23.71
CA ARG A 96 -22.38 -6.40 24.27
C ARG A 96 -23.79 -6.94 24.47
N GLY A 97 -24.28 -7.81 23.58
CA GLY A 97 -25.62 -8.40 23.69
C GLY A 97 -25.75 -9.49 24.76
N ARG A 98 -24.65 -9.88 25.41
CA ARG A 98 -24.62 -10.84 26.52
C ARG A 98 -24.34 -10.18 27.88
N GLY A 99 -24.09 -8.87 27.90
CA GLY A 99 -23.82 -8.08 29.09
C GLY A 99 -25.09 -7.43 29.66
#